data_AF-A0A7T3AAV0-F1
#
_entry.id   AF-A0A7T3AAV0-F1
#
_cell.length_a   1.000
_cell.length_b   1.000
_cell.length_c   1.000
_cell.angle_alpha   90.00
_cell.angle_beta   90.00
_cell.angle_gamma   90.00
#
_symmetry.space_group_name_H-M   'P 1'
#
loop_
_entity.id
_entity.type
_entity.pdbx_description
1 polymer ?
#
loop_
_entity_poly.entity_id
_entity_poly.type
_entity_poly.pdbx_seq_one_letter_code
_entity_poly.pdbx_strand_id
1 'polypeptide(L)' 'MSPSHRLAAISKQVDRLRPDWRNPERYFEERSDIERALRAVAREVEKGNQRG' A
#
# COMPACT_ATOMS: atom_id res chain seq x y z
N MET A 1 7.45 9.65 9.90
CA MET A 1 6.05 9.15 9.87
C MET A 1 6.04 7.70 10.33
N SER A 2 5.20 7.30 11.29
CA SER A 2 5.21 5.92 11.83
C SER A 2 4.68 4.90 10.81
N PRO A 3 5.05 3.60 10.93
CA PRO A 3 4.49 2.54 10.10
C PRO A 3 2.96 2.47 10.15
N SER A 4 2.36 2.66 11.33
CA SER A 4 0.90 2.64 11.52
C SER A 4 0.19 3.75 10.75
N HIS A 5 0.77 4.96 10.70
CA HIS A 5 0.18 6.06 9.93
C HIS A 5 0.26 5.77 8.42
N ARG A 6 1.37 5.20 7.94
CA ARG A 6 1.51 4.79 6.54
C ARG A 6 0.51 3.68 6.16
N LEU A 7 0.31 2.69 7.04
CA LEU A 7 -0.73 1.66 6.85
C LEU A 7 -2.13 2.26 6.73
N ALA A 8 -2.49 3.23 7.59
CA ALA A 8 -3.79 3.90 7.52
C ALA A 8 -3.97 4.67 6.19
N ALA A 9 -2.90 5.28 5.66
CA ALA A 9 -2.94 5.94 4.36
C ALA A 9 -3.13 4.94 3.21
N ILE A 10 -2.44 3.79 3.26
CA ILE A 10 -2.58 2.70 2.27
C ILE A 10 -4.00 2.13 2.30
N SER A 11 -4.57 1.90 3.50
CA SER A 11 -5.96 1.43 3.64
C SER A 11 -6.96 2.34 2.92
N LYS A 12 -6.81 3.66 3.05
CA LYS A 12 -7.66 4.63 2.33
C LYS A 12 -7.50 4.57 0.82
N GLN A 13 -6.32 4.21 0.31
CA GLN A 13 -6.09 4.04 -1.13
C GLN A 13 -6.78 2.78 -1.63
N VAL A 14 -6.70 1.68 -0.87
CA VAL A 14 -7.42 0.43 -1.17
C VAL A 14 -8.92 0.67 -1.23
N ASP A 15 -9.51 1.37 -0.26
CA ASP A 15 -10.96 1.66 -0.23
C ASP A 15 -11.44 2.48 -1.44
N ARG A 16 -10.54 3.29 -2.00
CA ARG A 16 -10.80 4.14 -3.17
C ARG A 16 -10.50 3.46 -4.49
N LEU A 17 -9.77 2.34 -4.48
CA LEU A 17 -9.43 1.61 -5.68
C LEU A 17 -10.70 1.03 -6.30
N ARG A 18 -11.04 1.49 -7.50
CA ARG A 18 -12.21 1.05 -8.24
C ARG A 18 -11.80 0.65 -9.66
N PRO A 19 -12.26 -0.51 -10.15
CA PRO A 19 -12.01 -0.88 -11.53
C PRO A 19 -12.78 0.05 -12.47
N ASP A 20 -12.06 0.77 -13.32
CA ASP A 20 -12.62 1.42 -14.50
C ASP A 20 -12.29 0.56 -15.72
N TRP A 21 -13.29 -0.17 -16.22
CA TRP A 21 -13.09 -1.06 -17.36
C TRP A 21 -12.90 -0.32 -18.69
N ARG A 22 -13.09 1.01 -18.73
CA ARG A 22 -12.70 1.84 -19.87
C ARG A 22 -11.19 2.10 -19.90
N ASN A 23 -10.52 1.98 -18.76
CA ASN A 23 -9.07 2.07 -18.63
C ASN A 23 -8.56 1.06 -17.58
N PRO A 24 -8.51 -0.23 -17.95
CA PRO A 24 -8.09 -1.29 -17.03
C PRO A 24 -6.63 -1.16 -16.60
N GLU A 25 -5.76 -0.63 -17.47
CA GLU A 25 -4.33 -0.43 -17.19
C GLU A 25 -4.12 0.42 -15.95
N ARG A 26 -4.84 1.54 -15.86
CA ARG A 26 -4.79 2.43 -14.70
C ARG A 26 -5.15 1.73 -13.38
N TYR A 27 -6.15 0.85 -13.39
CA TYR A 27 -6.49 0.07 -12.18
C TYR A 27 -5.35 -0.84 -11.74
N PHE A 28 -4.69 -1.51 -12.70
CA PHE A 28 -3.56 -2.40 -12.39
C PHE A 28 -2.31 -1.65 -11.93
N GLU A 29 -2.06 -0.45 -12.49
CA GLU A 29 -1.00 0.45 -12.04
C GLU A 29 -1.25 0.91 -10.59
N GLU A 30 -2.42 1.49 -10.31
CA GLU A 30 -2.78 1.96 -8.97
C GLU A 30 -2.74 0.81 -7.94
N ARG A 31 -3.21 -0.39 -8.33
CA ARG A 31 -3.10 -1.60 -7.49
C ARG A 31 -1.63 -1.97 -7.22
N SER A 32 -0.77 -1.90 -8.23
CA SER A 32 0.65 -2.28 -8.11
C SER A 32 1.42 -1.31 -7.21
N ASP A 33 1.10 -0.02 -7.30
CA ASP A 33 1.68 1.00 -6.43
C ASP A 33 1.29 0.81 -4.97
N ILE A 34 0.01 0.53 -4.71
CA ILE A 34 -0.50 0.17 -3.39
C ILE A 34 0.23 -1.06 -2.84
N GLU A 35 0.38 -2.12 -3.65
CA GLU A 35 1.08 -3.34 -3.24
C GLU A 35 2.54 -3.06 -2.88
N ARG A 36 3.25 -2.28 -3.70
CA ARG A 36 4.64 -1.89 -3.46
C ARG A 36 4.78 -1.11 -2.16
N ALA A 37 3.88 -0.15 -1.92
CA ALA A 37 3.87 0.64 -0.69
C ALA A 37 3.63 -0.24 0.55
N LEU A 38 2.68 -1.18 0.47
CA LEU A 38 2.39 -2.12 1.56
C LEU A 38 3.59 -3.02 1.88
N ARG A 39 4.24 -3.57 0.85
CA ARG A 39 5.46 -4.39 1.02
C ARG A 39 6.59 -3.61 1.68
N ALA A 40 6.75 -2.33 1.35
CA ALA A 40 7.76 -1.48 1.97
C ALA A 40 7.51 -1.30 3.47
N VAL A 41 6.26 -1.04 3.87
CA VAL A 41 5.90 -0.89 5.29
C VAL A 41 6.06 -2.21 6.04
N ALA A 42 5.66 -3.34 5.45
CA ALA A 42 5.83 -4.65 6.07
C ALA A 42 7.31 -4.95 6.41
N ARG A 43 8.22 -4.69 5.45
CA ARG A 43 9.67 -4.85 5.67
C ARG A 43 10.23 -3.94 6.76
N GLU A 44 9.69 -2.73 6.88
CA GLU A 44 10.11 -1.78 7.93
C GLU A 44 9.67 -2.26 9.32
N VAL A 45 8.43 -2.74 9.44
CA VAL A 45 7.91 -3.33 10.69
C VAL A 45 8.72 -4.56 11.08
N GLU A 46 9.01 -5.45 10.14
CA GLU A 46 9.80 -6.65 10.37
C GLU A 46 11.22 -6.32 10.87
N LYS A 47 11.89 -5.35 10.25
CA LYS A 47 13.20 -4.85 10.70
C LYS A 47 13.14 -4.18 12.08
N GLY A 48 12.04 -3.49 12.38
CA GLY A 48 11.81 -2.87 13.69
C GLY A 48 11.67 -3.92 14.79
N ASN A 49 10.91 -4.99 14.53
CA ASN A 49 10.74 -6.11 15.46
C ASN A 49 12.03 -6.89 15.73
N GLN A 50 12.95 -6.97 14.76
CA GLN A 50 14.23 -7.68 14.92
C GLN A 50 15.27 -6.90 15.75
N ARG A 51 15.01 -5.62 16.06
CA ARG A 51 15.93 -4.74 16.81
C ARG A 51 15.47 -4.45 18.24
N GLY A 52 14.29 -4.95 18.62
CA GLY A 52 13.67 -4.76 19.94
C GLY A 52 13.88 -5.96 20.85
#